data_AF-A0A9D6Z6E8-F1
#
_entry.id   AF-A0A9D6Z6E8-F1
#
_cell.length_a   1.000
_cell.length_b   1.000
_cell.length_c   1.000
_cell.angle_alpha   90.00
_cell.angle_beta   90.00
_cell.angle_gamma   90.00
#
_symmetry.space_group_name_H-M   'P 1'
#
loop_
_entity.id
_entity.type
_entity.pdbx_description
1 polymer ?
#
loop_
_entity_poly.entity_id
_entity_poly.type
_entity_poly.pdbx_seq_one_letter_code
_entity_poly.pdbx_strand_id
1 'polypeptide(L)' 'MVSTPQDKTKATARNALLEMAKIWEKEPGKIQHAIEAYERIIGINPESKEAEEAREQLLEIAKRFEKEGKKYSAYYL' A
#
# COMPACT_ATOMS: atom_id res chain seq x y z
N MET A 1 10.10 26.39 9.29
CA MET A 1 9.15 26.18 8.17
C MET A 1 7.81 25.82 8.76
N VAL A 2 6.81 26.70 8.65
CA VAL A 2 5.47 26.43 9.17
C VAL A 2 4.70 25.70 8.07
N SER A 3 4.36 24.42 8.28
CA SER A 3 3.56 23.64 7.34
C SER A 3 2.23 24.36 7.09
N THR A 4 1.92 24.63 5.83
CA THR A 4 0.71 25.37 5.45
C THR A 4 -0.53 24.52 5.75
N PRO A 5 -1.72 25.12 5.94
CA PRO A 5 -2.97 24.36 6.13
C PRO A 5 -3.22 23.32 5.03
N GLN A 6 -2.77 23.60 3.80
CA GLN A 6 -2.89 22.72 2.65
C GLN A 6 -2.03 21.45 2.77
N ASP A 7 -0.84 21.53 3.39
CA ASP A 7 0.01 20.36 3.63
C ASP A 7 -0.61 19.40 4.64
N LYS A 8 -1.25 19.95 5.69
CA LYS A 8 -1.95 19.14 6.70
C LYS A 8 -3.13 18.40 6.08
N THR A 9 -3.95 19.07 5.26
CA THR A 9 -5.08 18.44 4.57
C THR A 9 -4.63 17.31 3.64
N LYS A 10 -3.55 17.51 2.87
CA LYS A 10 -2.98 16.47 2.01
C LYS A 10 -2.44 15.28 2.83
N ALA A 11 -1.82 15.53 3.97
CA ALA A 11 -1.37 14.48 4.88
C ALA A 11 -2.55 13.69 5.49
N THR A 12 -3.61 14.36 5.93
CA THR A 12 -4.83 13.69 6.42
C THR A 12 -5.45 12.80 5.35
N ALA A 13 -5.53 13.28 4.09
CA ALA A 13 -6.06 12.50 2.99
C ALA A 13 -5.21 11.24 2.68
N ARG A 14 -3.87 11.36 2.71
CA ARG A 14 -2.98 10.20 2.54
C ARG A 14 -3.13 9.19 3.67
N ASN A 15 -3.21 9.64 4.91
CA ASN A 15 -3.43 8.76 6.06
C ASN A 15 -4.76 8.00 5.93
N ALA A 16 -5.84 8.67 5.55
CA ALA A 16 -7.12 8.01 5.31
C ALA A 16 -7.03 6.97 4.18
N LEU A 17 -6.32 7.28 3.10
CA LEU A 17 -6.10 6.35 1.99
C LEU A 17 -5.26 5.15 2.41
N LEU A 18 -4.26 5.35 3.29
CA LEU A 18 -3.42 4.29 3.84
C LEU A 18 -4.24 3.31 4.68
N GLU A 19 -5.11 3.82 5.54
CA GLU A 19 -5.99 2.98 6.35
C GLU A 19 -7.00 2.20 5.49
N MET A 20 -7.55 2.81 4.43
CA MET A 20 -8.39 2.10 3.46
C MET A 20 -7.63 0.99 2.73
N ALA A 21 -6.40 1.25 2.31
CA ALA A 21 -5.55 0.26 1.66
C ALA A 21 -5.33 -0.98 2.55
N LYS A 22 -5.04 -0.78 3.84
CA LYS A 22 -4.89 -1.86 4.83
C LYS A 22 -6.16 -2.69 5.04
N ILE A 23 -7.33 -2.06 4.93
CA ILE A 23 -8.62 -2.76 5.02
C ILE A 23 -8.83 -3.61 3.76
N TRP A 24 -8.67 -3.02 2.57
CA TRP A 24 -8.79 -3.75 1.30
C TRP A 24 -7.78 -4.89 1.15
N GLU A 25 -6.59 -4.76 1.73
CA GLU A 25 -5.58 -5.82 1.71
C GLU A 25 -6.06 -7.08 2.43
N LYS A 26 -6.88 -6.93 3.48
CA LYS A 26 -7.45 -8.01 4.28
C LYS A 26 -8.77 -8.53 3.74
N GLU A 27 -9.44 -7.77 2.87
CA GLU A 27 -10.71 -8.15 2.27
C GLU A 27 -10.50 -9.12 1.08
N PRO A 28 -11.20 -10.27 1.07
CA PRO A 28 -11.14 -11.20 -0.05
C PRO A 28 -11.51 -10.53 -1.38
N GLY A 29 -10.67 -10.71 -2.40
CA GLY A 29 -10.88 -10.15 -3.73
C GLY A 29 -10.58 -8.65 -3.88
N LYS A 30 -10.10 -7.97 -2.83
CA LYS A 30 -9.82 -6.53 -2.85
C LYS A 30 -8.34 -6.18 -2.87
N ILE A 31 -7.45 -7.17 -2.95
CA ILE A 31 -6.00 -6.96 -2.95
C ILE A 31 -5.52 -5.97 -4.03
N GLN A 32 -6.14 -5.96 -5.22
CA GLN A 32 -5.79 -5.00 -6.27
C GLN A 32 -6.12 -3.56 -5.88
N HIS A 33 -7.23 -3.34 -5.17
CA HIS A 33 -7.60 -1.99 -4.69
C HIS A 33 -6.61 -1.50 -3.64
N ALA A 34 -6.10 -2.41 -2.79
CA ALA A 34 -5.05 -2.08 -1.83
C ALA A 34 -3.75 -1.66 -2.53
N ILE A 35 -3.32 -2.40 -3.54
CA ILE A 35 -2.12 -2.10 -4.34
C ILE A 35 -2.24 -0.71 -4.99
N GLU A 36 -3.34 -0.44 -5.69
CA GLU A 36 -3.58 0.85 -6.34
C GLU A 36 -3.57 2.02 -5.34
N ALA A 37 -4.14 1.80 -4.14
CA ALA A 37 -4.15 2.81 -3.09
C ALA A 37 -2.74 3.10 -2.55
N TYR A 38 -1.93 2.07 -2.29
CA TYR A 38 -0.54 2.23 -1.87
C TYR A 38 0.30 2.96 -2.94
N GLU A 39 0.16 2.59 -4.21
CA GLU A 39 0.83 3.27 -5.33
C GLU A 39 0.44 4.75 -5.42
N ARG A 40 -0.84 5.06 -5.22
CA ARG A 40 -1.34 6.44 -5.21
C ARG A 40 -0.76 7.25 -4.03
N ILE A 41 -0.65 6.68 -2.84
CA ILE A 41 -0.03 7.35 -1.68
C ILE A 41 1.40 7.75 -2.00
N ILE A 42 2.17 6.82 -2.57
CA ILE A 42 3.55 7.04 -3.02
C ILE A 42 3.60 8.14 -4.08
N GLY A 43 2.69 8.12 -5.06
CA GLY A 43 2.63 9.13 -6.12
C GLY A 43 2.29 10.54 -5.64
N ILE A 44 1.54 10.68 -4.53
CA ILE A 44 1.16 12.01 -4.00
C ILE A 44 2.34 12.70 -3.31
N ASN A 45 3.10 11.98 -2.48
CA ASN A 45 4.30 12.51 -1.84
C ASN A 45 5.28 11.36 -1.53
N PRO A 46 6.26 11.09 -2.41
CA PRO A 46 7.16 9.95 -2.28
C PRO A 46 8.03 9.92 -1.03
N GLU A 47 8.27 11.08 -0.40
CA GLU A 47 9.13 11.25 0.79
C GLU A 47 8.33 11.26 2.10
N SER A 48 7.00 11.08 2.04
CA SER A 48 6.18 11.09 3.24
C SER A 48 6.24 9.76 3.98
N LYS A 49 5.99 9.80 5.29
CA LYS A 49 5.93 8.58 6.12
C LYS A 49 4.88 7.59 5.60
N GLU A 50 3.75 8.10 5.11
CA GLU A 50 2.71 7.26 4.52
C GLU A 50 3.19 6.55 3.25
N ALA A 51 4.06 7.19 2.46
CA ALA A 51 4.66 6.58 1.28
C ALA A 51 5.71 5.52 1.63
N GLU A 52 6.48 5.72 2.69
CA GLU A 52 7.41 4.70 3.23
C GLU A 52 6.63 3.45 3.66
N GLU A 53 5.58 3.62 4.46
CA GLU A 53 4.73 2.51 4.90
C GLU A 53 4.01 1.83 3.72
N ALA A 54 3.52 2.59 2.74
CA ALA A 54 2.92 2.02 1.53
C ALA A 54 3.93 1.16 0.73
N ARG A 55 5.21 1.53 0.67
CA ARG A 55 6.25 0.72 0.02
C ARG A 55 6.52 -0.58 0.77
N GLU A 56 6.58 -0.52 2.10
CA GLU A 56 6.73 -1.71 2.94
C GLU A 56 5.57 -2.69 2.70
N GLN A 57 4.34 -2.20 2.69
CA GLN A 57 3.16 -3.05 2.43
C GLN A 57 3.17 -3.65 1.02
N LEU A 58 3.53 -2.88 -0.01
CA LEU A 58 3.66 -3.41 -1.38
C LEU A 58 4.74 -4.50 -1.47
N LEU A 59 5.85 -4.35 -0.76
CA LEU A 59 6.90 -5.36 -0.71
C LEU A 59 6.41 -6.65 -0.03
N GLU A 60 5.67 -6.55 1.07
CA GLU A 60 5.10 -7.72 1.75
C GLU A 60 4.06 -8.44 0.88
N ILE A 61 3.23 -7.69 0.15
CA ILE A 61 2.30 -8.26 -0.84
C ILE A 61 3.08 -9.03 -1.93
N ALA A 62 4.15 -8.45 -2.47
CA ALA A 62 4.96 -9.09 -3.49
C ALA A 62 5.60 -10.39 -2.99
N LYS A 63 6.17 -10.39 -1.78
CA LYS A 63 6.74 -11.59 -1.14
C LYS A 63 5.69 -12.68 -0.95
N ARG A 64 4.46 -12.31 -0.55
CA ARG A 64 3.35 -13.27 -0.38
C ARG A 64 3.01 -13.95 -1.70
N PHE A 65 2.85 -13.18 -2.79
CA PHE A 65 2.54 -13.75 -4.10
C PHE A 65 3.68 -14.61 -4.66
N GLU A 66 4.94 -14.23 -4.45
CA GLU A 66 6.08 -15.06 -4.83
C GLU A 66 6.06 -16.42 -4.10
N LYS A 67 5.80 -16.39 -2.78
CA LYS A 67 5.70 -17.60 -1.95
C LYS A 67 4.54 -18.49 -2.38
N GLU A 68 3.38 -17.91 -2.67
CA GLU A 68 2.21 -18.64 -3.16
C GLU A 68 2.50 -19.28 -4.52
N GLY A 69 3.08 -18.53 -5.46
CA GLY A 69 3.48 -19.05 -6.77
C GLY A 69 4.44 -20.24 -6.66
N LYS A 70 5.48 -20.15 -5.82
CA LYS A 70 6.41 -21.26 -5.55
C LYS A 70 5.72 -22.49 -4.97
N LYS A 71 4.76 -22.30 -4.06
CA LYS A 71 3.96 -23.39 -3.50
C LYS A 71 3.21 -24.10 -4.63
N TYR A 72 2.45 -23.37 -5.45
CA TYR A 72 1.72 -23.98 -6.56
C TYR A 72 2.64 -24.72 -7.54
N SER A 73 3.79 -24.16 -7.93
CA SER A 73 4.72 -24.86 -8.82
C SER A 73 5.26 -26.16 -8.23
N ALA A 74 5.47 -26.23 -6.91
CA ALA A 74 5.93 -27.44 -6.23
C ALA A 74 4.84 -28.52 -6.10
N TYR A 75 3.56 -28.17 -6.24
CA TYR A 75 2.45 -29.14 -6.25
C TYR A 75 2.22 -29.79 -7.63
N TYR A 76 2.77 -29.22 -8.71
CA TYR A 76 2.58 -29.70 -10.08
C TYR A 76 3.87 -30.29 -10.70
N LEU A 77 4.88 -30.59 -9.88
CA LEU A 77 6.09 -31.34 -10.23
C LEU A 77 6.12 -32.66 -9.45
#